data_AF-A0A8T4S6L3-F1
#
_entry.id   AF-A0A8T4S6L3-F1
#
_cell.length_a   1.000
_cell.length_b   1.000
_cell.length_c   1.000
_cell.angle_alpha   90.00
_cell.angle_beta   90.00
_cell.angle_gamma   90.00
#
_symmetry.space_group_name_H-M   'P 1'
#
loop_
_entity.id
_entity.type
_entity.pdbx_description
1 polymer ?
#
loop_
_entity_poly.entity_id
_entity_poly.type
_entity_poly.pdbx_seq_one_letter_code
_entity_poly.pdbx_strand_id
1 'polypeptide(L)'
;MVKNMGLKAQTISADAFIAIALFMIVLIFFFSFSSDKTSEIKVKDLQSESSKLASAVSVVRNETSSFVEGTKVKVDSLEGASGMTYSQLKDAFGLEADFCIHFEDSEGNIINVTGNRTGLGSGYVTVGGVACG
;
A
#
# COMPACT_ATOMS: atom_id res chain seq x y z
N MET A 1 6.55 69.89 21.38
CA MET A 1 5.17 69.40 21.64
C MET A 1 5.17 67.91 21.38
N VAL A 2 5.31 67.09 22.44
CA VAL A 2 5.49 65.62 22.33
C VAL A 2 4.12 64.96 22.52
N LYS A 3 3.63 64.28 21.48
CA LYS A 3 2.33 63.61 21.47
C LYS A 3 2.54 62.18 21.98
N ASN A 4 2.15 61.90 23.22
CA ASN A 4 2.21 60.57 23.80
C ASN A 4 1.17 59.66 23.10
N MET A 5 1.65 58.64 22.38
CA MET A 5 0.80 57.57 21.84
C MET A 5 0.58 56.53 22.93
N GLY A 6 -0.60 56.52 23.54
CA GLY A 6 -1.02 55.44 24.42
C GLY A 6 -1.13 54.14 23.63
N LEU A 7 -0.27 53.16 23.95
CA LEU A 7 -0.41 51.78 23.54
C LEU A 7 -1.73 51.24 24.11
N LYS A 8 -2.76 51.14 23.26
CA LYS A 8 -3.97 50.41 23.57
C LYS A 8 -3.61 48.93 23.63
N ALA A 9 -3.20 48.46 24.81
CA ALA A 9 -3.13 47.03 25.10
C ALA A 9 -4.56 46.49 25.01
N GLN A 10 -4.89 45.83 23.90
CA GLN A 10 -6.15 45.14 23.72
C GLN A 10 -6.13 43.95 24.69
N THR A 11 -6.80 44.10 25.83
CA THR A 11 -7.03 42.99 26.76
C THR A 11 -7.98 42.02 26.08
N ILE A 12 -7.43 40.97 25.49
CA ILE A 12 -8.22 39.79 25.12
C ILE A 12 -8.90 39.32 26.41
N SER A 13 -10.22 39.15 26.39
CA SER A 13 -10.96 38.70 27.56
C SER A 13 -10.48 37.30 27.96
N ALA A 14 -10.38 37.04 29.27
CA ALA A 14 -10.01 35.73 29.77
C ALA A 14 -10.93 34.62 29.21
N ASP A 15 -12.19 34.95 28.92
CA ASP A 15 -13.16 34.06 28.28
C ASP A 15 -12.72 33.58 26.90
N ALA A 16 -12.07 34.43 26.09
CA ALA A 16 -11.57 34.02 24.78
C ALA A 16 -10.43 32.99 24.90
N PHE A 17 -9.56 33.13 25.90
CA PHE A 17 -8.52 32.14 26.19
C PHE A 17 -9.11 30.80 26.63
N ILE A 18 -10.12 30.82 27.50
CA ILE A 18 -10.80 29.62 27.96
C ILE A 18 -11.48 28.89 26.79
N ALA A 19 -12.17 29.63 25.91
CA ALA A 19 -12.82 29.07 24.73
C ALA A 19 -11.81 28.42 23.77
N ILE A 20 -10.66 29.06 23.53
CA ILE A 20 -9.60 28.50 22.68
C ILE A 20 -9.01 27.23 23.31
N ALA A 21 -8.77 27.21 24.62
CA ALA A 21 -8.25 26.04 25.30
C ALA A 21 -9.21 24.84 25.20
N LEU A 22 -10.51 25.07 25.42
CA LEU A 22 -11.53 24.03 25.27
C LEU A 22 -11.63 23.53 23.83
N PHE A 23 -11.57 24.43 22.84
CA PHE A 23 -11.58 24.05 21.44
C PHE A 23 -10.36 23.19 21.05
N MET A 24 -9.16 23.55 21.54
CA MET A 24 -7.94 22.77 21.31
C MET A 24 -8.03 21.37 21.93
N ILE A 25 -8.62 21.24 23.13
CA ILE A 25 -8.84 19.94 23.77
C ILE A 25 -9.75 19.06 22.90
N VAL A 26 -10.89 19.60 22.44
CA VAL A 26 -11.82 18.87 21.57
C VAL A 26 -11.15 18.44 20.26
N LEU A 27 -10.36 19.32 19.64
CA LEU A 27 -9.60 18.98 18.43
C LEU A 27 -8.58 17.87 18.67
N ILE A 28 -7.81 17.93 19.75
CA ILE A 28 -6.82 16.90 20.09
C ILE A 28 -7.52 15.55 20.28
N PHE A 29 -8.64 15.51 21.00
CA PHE A 29 -9.43 14.29 21.15
C PHE A 29 -9.93 13.74 19.81
N PHE A 30 -10.43 14.61 18.94
CA PHE A 30 -10.92 14.21 17.62
C PHE A 30 -9.80 13.64 16.72
N PHE A 31 -8.64 14.31 16.68
CA PHE A 31 -7.49 13.85 15.90
C PHE A 31 -6.86 12.58 16.48
N SER A 32 -6.77 12.46 17.80
CA SER A 32 -6.26 11.25 18.45
C SER A 32 -7.15 10.05 18.12
N PHE A 33 -8.48 10.20 18.21
CA PHE A 33 -9.41 9.11 17.91
C PHE A 33 -9.48 8.76 16.41
N SER A 34 -9.29 9.74 15.52
CA SER A 34 -9.33 9.51 14.06
C SER A 34 -8.06 8.87 13.51
N SER A 35 -6.91 9.08 14.15
CA SER A 35 -5.61 8.59 13.68
C SER A 35 -5.45 7.07 13.83
N ASP A 36 -6.01 6.48 14.88
CA ASP A 36 -5.86 5.04 15.15
C ASP A 36 -6.64 4.16 14.17
N LYS A 37 -7.79 4.63 13.67
CA LYS A 37 -8.66 3.81 12.80
C LYS A 37 -8.20 3.76 11.34
N THR A 38 -7.55 4.82 10.85
CA THR A 38 -7.22 4.91 9.41
C THR A 38 -6.00 4.08 9.03
N SER A 39 -5.03 3.96 9.96
CA SER A 39 -3.79 3.24 9.74
C SER A 39 -3.96 1.72 9.90
N GLU A 40 -4.74 1.27 10.89
CA GLU A 40 -4.96 -0.16 11.12
C GLU A 40 -5.75 -0.85 10.00
N ILE A 41 -6.76 -0.17 9.43
CA ILE A 41 -7.61 -0.75 8.39
C ILE A 41 -6.77 -1.05 7.14
N LYS A 42 -5.96 -0.10 6.68
CA LYS A 42 -5.11 -0.28 5.49
C LYS A 42 -4.07 -1.39 5.67
N VAL A 43 -3.49 -1.53 6.86
CA VAL A 43 -2.50 -2.60 7.13
C VAL A 43 -3.17 -3.98 7.18
N LYS A 44 -4.34 -4.09 7.81
CA LYS A 44 -5.12 -5.34 7.87
C LYS A 44 -5.58 -5.79 6.47
N ASP A 45 -6.00 -4.85 5.63
CA ASP A 45 -6.41 -5.13 4.26
C ASP A 45 -5.22 -5.63 3.41
N LEU A 46 -4.09 -4.92 3.42
CA LEU A 46 -2.87 -5.34 2.70
C LEU A 46 -2.36 -6.70 3.19
N GLN A 47 -2.42 -6.97 4.49
CA GLN A 47 -2.02 -8.26 5.05
C GLN A 47 -2.95 -9.38 4.57
N SER A 48 -4.27 -9.14 4.56
CA SER A 48 -5.26 -10.07 4.02
C SER A 48 -5.02 -10.36 2.54
N GLU A 49 -4.76 -9.32 1.75
CA GLU A 49 -4.48 -9.44 0.32
C GLU A 49 -3.17 -10.16 0.03
N SER A 50 -2.10 -9.92 0.80
CA SER A 50 -0.84 -10.65 0.65
C SER A 50 -1.01 -12.15 0.93
N SER A 51 -1.83 -12.51 1.92
CA SER A 51 -2.16 -13.89 2.25
C SER A 51 -2.99 -14.56 1.15
N LYS A 52 -3.95 -13.82 0.57
CA LYS A 52 -4.70 -14.27 -0.62
C LYS A 52 -3.78 -14.49 -1.81
N LEU A 53 -2.85 -13.57 -2.08
CA LEU A 53 -1.89 -13.69 -3.18
C LEU A 53 -0.99 -14.92 -2.99
N ALA A 54 -0.39 -15.08 -1.81
CA ALA A 54 0.45 -16.25 -1.50
C ALA A 54 -0.35 -17.56 -1.66
N SER A 55 -1.62 -17.56 -1.23
CA SER A 55 -2.52 -18.70 -1.38
C SER A 55 -2.90 -18.92 -2.85
N ALA A 56 -3.13 -17.89 -3.64
CA ALA A 56 -3.52 -18.02 -5.04
C ALA A 56 -2.37 -18.56 -5.91
N VAL A 57 -1.14 -18.16 -5.60
CA VAL A 57 0.07 -18.64 -6.26
C VAL A 57 0.39 -20.09 -5.87
N SER A 58 0.15 -20.47 -4.61
CA SER A 58 0.52 -21.78 -4.04
C SER A 58 -0.59 -22.85 -4.07
N VAL A 59 -1.86 -22.44 -4.09
CA VAL A 59 -3.01 -23.34 -4.01
C VAL A 59 -3.62 -23.49 -5.39
N VAL A 60 -3.74 -24.74 -5.82
CA VAL A 60 -4.41 -25.21 -7.05
C VAL A 60 -5.92 -24.95 -6.97
N ARG A 61 -6.36 -23.68 -6.86
CA ARG A 61 -7.78 -23.32 -6.99
C ARG A 61 -8.18 -23.18 -8.47
N ASN A 62 -7.24 -22.74 -9.31
CA ASN A 62 -7.34 -22.74 -10.76
C ASN A 62 -5.99 -23.25 -11.30
N GLU A 63 -6.01 -24.39 -12.01
CA GLU A 63 -4.79 -25.07 -12.50
C GLU A 63 -3.92 -24.20 -13.43
N THR A 64 -4.49 -23.12 -13.98
CA THR A 64 -3.82 -22.18 -14.88
C THR A 64 -3.10 -21.02 -14.20
N SER A 65 -3.36 -20.77 -12.91
CA SER A 65 -2.87 -19.56 -12.21
C SER A 65 -1.95 -19.89 -11.04
N SER A 66 -2.05 -21.09 -10.48
CA SER A 66 -1.11 -21.57 -9.46
C SER A 66 0.14 -22.12 -10.16
N PHE A 67 1.27 -21.47 -9.96
CA PHE A 67 2.56 -21.87 -10.52
C PHE A 67 3.60 -22.22 -9.46
N VAL A 68 3.26 -22.16 -8.17
CA VAL A 68 4.15 -22.63 -7.09
C VAL A 68 3.55 -23.89 -6.46
N GLU A 69 4.33 -24.98 -6.46
CA GLU A 69 4.00 -26.22 -5.76
C GLU A 69 5.09 -26.51 -4.72
N GLY A 70 4.77 -26.29 -3.45
CA GLY A 70 5.72 -26.40 -2.35
C GLY A 70 6.86 -25.38 -2.49
N THR A 71 8.07 -25.87 -2.77
CA THR A 71 9.28 -25.04 -2.98
C THR A 71 9.69 -24.93 -4.45
N LYS A 72 8.87 -25.45 -5.37
CA LYS A 72 9.19 -25.47 -6.80
C LYS A 72 8.22 -24.61 -7.59
N VAL A 73 8.75 -23.96 -8.62
CA VAL A 73 7.98 -23.22 -9.62
C VAL A 73 7.70 -24.14 -10.80
N LYS A 74 6.44 -24.26 -11.21
CA LYS A 74 6.02 -24.94 -12.44
C LYS A 74 6.18 -23.99 -13.62
N VAL A 75 7.18 -24.25 -14.46
CA VAL A 75 7.52 -23.38 -15.60
C VAL A 75 6.34 -23.23 -16.56
N ASP A 76 5.67 -24.33 -16.92
CA ASP A 76 4.52 -24.29 -17.85
C ASP A 76 3.36 -23.42 -17.32
N SER A 77 3.06 -23.52 -16.02
CA SER A 77 2.04 -22.70 -15.36
C SER A 77 2.46 -21.23 -15.26
N LEU A 78 3.76 -20.97 -15.03
CA LEU A 78 4.30 -19.62 -14.99
C LEU A 78 4.24 -18.96 -16.37
N GLU A 79 4.58 -19.70 -17.43
CA GLU A 79 4.43 -19.23 -18.82
C GLU A 79 2.98 -18.90 -19.14
N GLY A 80 2.05 -19.78 -18.73
CA GLY A 80 0.61 -19.52 -18.85
C GLY A 80 0.17 -18.23 -18.14
N ALA A 81 0.64 -17.99 -16.91
CA ALA A 81 0.38 -16.77 -16.16
C ALA A 81 1.03 -15.54 -16.80
N SER A 82 2.22 -15.67 -17.38
CA SER A 82 2.93 -14.57 -18.05
C SER A 82 2.25 -14.07 -19.32
N GLY A 83 1.47 -14.94 -19.97
CA GLY A 83 0.65 -14.60 -21.13
C GLY A 83 -0.62 -13.83 -20.77
N MET A 84 -0.99 -13.77 -19.49
CA MET A 84 -2.19 -13.06 -19.04
C MET A 84 -1.93 -11.55 -18.91
N THR A 85 -2.96 -10.76 -19.18
CA THR A 85 -2.95 -9.32 -18.86
C THR A 85 -3.03 -9.11 -17.34
N TYR A 86 -2.62 -7.94 -16.87
CA TYR A 86 -2.67 -7.62 -15.45
C TYR A 86 -4.08 -7.74 -14.84
N SER A 87 -5.12 -7.32 -15.58
CA SER A 87 -6.52 -7.49 -15.16
C SER A 87 -6.88 -8.95 -14.98
N GLN A 88 -6.49 -9.81 -15.93
CA GLN A 88 -6.76 -11.25 -15.84
C GLN A 88 -6.02 -11.89 -14.66
N LEU A 89 -4.81 -11.43 -14.35
CA LEU A 89 -4.08 -11.89 -13.17
C LEU A 89 -4.76 -11.46 -11.87
N LYS A 90 -5.25 -10.21 -11.77
CA LYS A 90 -6.04 -9.76 -10.60
C LYS A 90 -7.30 -10.59 -10.42
N ASP A 91 -8.04 -10.83 -11.49
CA ASP A 91 -9.27 -11.63 -11.46
C ASP A 91 -8.97 -13.10 -11.08
N ALA A 92 -7.92 -13.68 -11.65
CA ALA A 92 -7.50 -15.04 -11.36
C ALA A 92 -7.04 -15.23 -9.91
N PHE A 93 -6.38 -14.23 -9.32
CA PHE A 93 -5.92 -14.26 -7.93
C PHE A 93 -6.95 -13.72 -6.92
N GLY A 94 -8.06 -13.13 -7.40
CA GLY A 94 -9.07 -12.51 -6.55
C GLY A 94 -8.52 -11.34 -5.72
N LEU A 95 -7.66 -10.53 -6.34
CA LEU A 95 -6.97 -9.41 -5.70
C LEU A 95 -7.53 -8.07 -6.18
N GLU A 96 -7.74 -7.16 -5.23
CA GLU A 96 -8.21 -5.81 -5.50
C GLU A 96 -7.05 -4.81 -5.45
N ALA A 97 -6.05 -5.05 -4.59
CA ALA A 97 -4.85 -4.26 -4.49
C ALA A 97 -3.86 -4.55 -5.63
N ASP A 98 -2.93 -3.60 -5.78
CA ASP A 98 -1.84 -3.76 -6.72
C ASP A 98 -0.74 -4.66 -6.16
N PHE A 99 -0.16 -5.48 -7.03
CA PHE A 99 0.86 -6.45 -6.65
C PHE A 99 1.92 -6.58 -7.74
N CYS A 100 3.06 -7.14 -7.34
CA CYS A 100 4.13 -7.54 -8.22
C CYS A 100 4.76 -8.82 -7.68
N ILE A 101 4.89 -9.83 -8.53
CA ILE A 101 5.60 -11.07 -8.25
C ILE A 101 6.88 -11.06 -9.08
N HIS A 102 8.03 -11.12 -8.45
CA HIS A 102 9.33 -11.25 -9.12
C HIS A 102 10.09 -12.44 -8.54
N PHE A 103 11.13 -12.87 -9.26
CA PHE A 103 12.01 -13.95 -8.83
C PHE A 103 13.42 -13.40 -8.62
N GLU A 104 14.07 -13.90 -7.59
CA GLU A 104 15.45 -13.55 -7.27
C GLU A 104 16.30 -14.83 -7.24
N ASP A 105 17.55 -14.72 -7.69
CA ASP A 105 18.52 -15.79 -7.54
C ASP A 105 19.14 -15.81 -6.13
N SER A 106 20.07 -16.74 -5.89
CA SER A 106 20.76 -16.86 -4.60
C SER A 106 21.66 -15.68 -4.25
N GLU A 107 21.99 -14.83 -5.23
CA GLU A 107 22.81 -13.63 -5.06
C GLU A 107 21.96 -12.36 -4.90
N GLY A 108 20.62 -12.49 -4.99
CA GLY A 108 19.68 -11.38 -4.92
C GLY A 108 19.47 -10.65 -6.25
N ASN A 109 19.91 -11.22 -7.37
CA ASN A 109 19.67 -10.65 -8.69
C ASN A 109 18.26 -11.01 -9.17
N ILE A 110 17.57 -10.05 -9.79
CA ILE A 110 16.22 -10.25 -10.32
C ILE A 110 16.29 -11.05 -11.62
N ILE A 111 15.50 -12.11 -11.70
CA ILE A 111 15.39 -12.98 -12.86
C ILE A 111 14.21 -12.53 -13.71
N ASN A 112 14.44 -12.31 -15.00
CA ASN A 112 13.37 -11.95 -15.95
C ASN A 112 12.45 -13.15 -16.19
N VAL A 113 11.14 -12.94 -16.01
CA VAL A 113 10.11 -13.97 -16.22
C VAL A 113 9.81 -14.14 -17.70
N THR A 114 9.66 -13.04 -18.43
CA THR A 114 9.37 -13.07 -19.87
C THR A 114 9.85 -11.81 -20.58
N GLY A 115 10.76 -11.97 -21.53
CA GLY A 115 11.29 -10.85 -22.32
C GLY A 115 11.96 -9.77 -21.46
N ASN A 116 11.40 -8.55 -21.51
CA ASN A 116 11.91 -7.39 -20.77
C ASN A 116 11.12 -7.10 -19.47
N ARG A 117 10.29 -8.05 -19.01
CA ARG A 117 9.55 -7.94 -17.75
C ARG A 117 10.29 -8.67 -16.64
N THR A 118 10.47 -7.99 -15.52
CA THR A 118 11.11 -8.54 -14.32
C THR A 118 10.14 -9.31 -13.43
N GLY A 119 8.84 -9.30 -13.74
CA GLY A 119 7.84 -9.97 -12.92
C GLY A 119 6.47 -10.16 -13.59
N LEU A 120 5.49 -10.46 -12.74
CA LEU A 120 4.06 -10.55 -13.04
C LEU A 120 3.32 -9.59 -12.12
N GLY A 121 2.71 -8.54 -12.67
CA GLY A 121 1.98 -7.59 -11.84
C GLY A 121 1.72 -6.26 -12.53
N SER A 122 1.62 -5.21 -11.70
CA SER A 122 1.31 -3.86 -12.15
C SER A 122 2.53 -3.20 -12.81
N GLY A 123 2.34 -2.61 -13.99
CA GLY A 123 3.36 -1.78 -14.65
C GLY A 123 3.69 -0.48 -13.91
N TYR A 124 2.89 -0.11 -12.89
CA TYR A 124 3.16 1.03 -12.01
C TYR A 124 4.15 0.69 -10.88
N VAL A 125 4.44 -0.59 -10.68
CA VAL A 125 5.41 -1.06 -9.68
C VAL A 125 6.72 -1.40 -10.38
N THR A 126 7.83 -0.90 -9.85
CA THR A 126 9.16 -1.16 -10.39
C THR A 126 9.98 -2.03 -9.45
N VAL A 127 10.67 -3.04 -9.99
CA VAL A 127 11.62 -3.89 -9.28
C VAL A 127 12.96 -3.78 -10.00
N GLY A 128 14.02 -3.38 -9.30
CA GLY A 128 15.34 -3.15 -9.91
C GLY A 128 15.36 -2.05 -10.99
N GLY A 129 14.42 -1.11 -10.95
CA GLY A 129 14.31 -0.04 -11.95
C GLY A 129 13.56 -0.41 -13.24
N VAL A 130 13.04 -1.65 -13.33
CA VAL A 130 12.22 -2.12 -14.46
C VAL A 130 10.78 -2.32 -13.99
N ALA A 131 9.82 -2.01 -14.87
CA ALA A 131 8.40 -2.20 -14.58
C ALA A 131 8.07 -3.70 -14.44
N CYS A 132 7.21 -4.03 -13.49
CA CYS A 132 6.88 -5.41 -13.17
C CYS A 132 6.00 -6.09 -14.25
N GLY A 133 5.07 -5.37 -14.90
CA GLY A 133 4.15 -5.91 -15.91
C GLY A 133 4.06 -5.08 -17.18
#